data_AF-A0A9E0G9A4-F1
#
_entry.id   AF-A0A9E0G9A4-F1
#
_cell.length_a   1.000
_cell.length_b   1.000
_cell.length_c   1.000
_cell.angle_alpha   90.00
_cell.angle_beta   90.00
_cell.angle_gamma   90.00
#
_symmetry.space_group_name_H-M   'P 1'
#
loop_
_entity.id
_entity.type
_entity.pdbx_description
1 polymer ?
#
loop_
_entity_poly.entity_id
_entity_poly.type
_entity_poly.pdbx_seq_one_letter_code
_entity_poly.pdbx_strand_id
1 'polypeptide(L)'
;MQRAADHAELISLGAEVRDLHAALVAAEAQWHTEIEAAHPAHRASAANLVHYVELRNHDVRELQGRLAVLGISSLGRSEPHVLATIESVLSVLGRLSGEQQCTHHVAVSFSEGQDLLDRNTERLLGAPPASRSTRIMVTLPSEAADRPDLVTRLASNGMDIARVNCAHDDESAWARMVCQVRAITTPDGRACRVAMDLAGPKLRTGPIEPGPRVVRIGPLRDRLGAVTETGRAWLTASPGVDPPAELSSAIVVPIDDPDWIARRRVDDRLELEDSRGAKRSWKVIAVHADGCLAAVRATTYVQSGLKVTCRSTKVDEATTVGELPRVELAHRVGRGDTVVLTRSLAPAPPTGLGETHFIGCTLAEAFGAVLPGQRVWFDDGKIGGFVDRVDADQIWATVTDVRPGGANLKAGKGINLPDSDLPLSALTAKDIDDLSFVTRHADIVNFSFVRSADDVRALQQELEQRGAPQLGIVLKIENVTAFENLPTLLLAAMRSEVAGVMIARGDLAVEVGFERLAEVQEEIMWACEAAHVPVIWATQVLDSLARTGQPSRAEVTDAAMAVRAECVMLNKGPHITDAIGVLDSILIRMQSHQHKKRSLLRRLRAWDRAMQD
;
A
#
# COMPACT_ATOMS: atom_id res chain seq x y z
N MET A 1 20.95 12.77 -55.43
CA MET A 1 21.63 12.33 -54.19
C MET A 1 20.62 12.11 -53.06
N GLN A 2 19.81 13.10 -52.66
CA GLN A 2 18.84 12.94 -51.56
C GLN A 2 17.91 11.72 -51.70
N ARG A 3 17.20 11.56 -52.84
CA ARG A 3 16.33 10.39 -53.07
C ARG A 3 17.03 9.02 -53.00
N ALA A 4 18.32 8.95 -53.34
CA ALA A 4 19.07 7.70 -53.29
C ALA A 4 19.52 7.38 -51.85
N ALA A 5 19.87 8.42 -51.08
CA ALA A 5 20.15 8.29 -49.65
C ALA A 5 18.89 7.92 -48.87
N ASP A 6 17.75 8.55 -49.16
CA ASP A 6 16.45 8.23 -48.53
C ASP A 6 16.03 6.79 -48.85
N HIS A 7 16.28 6.30 -50.06
CA HIS A 7 15.99 4.92 -50.45
C HIS A 7 16.91 3.90 -49.76
N ALA A 8 18.21 4.19 -49.64
CA ALA A 8 19.15 3.33 -48.91
C ALA A 8 18.79 3.25 -47.42
N GLU A 9 18.36 4.36 -46.83
CA GLU A 9 17.90 4.41 -45.43
C GLU A 9 16.64 3.58 -45.21
N LEU A 10 15.66 3.65 -46.12
CA LEU A 10 14.45 2.82 -46.05
C LEU A 10 14.77 1.31 -46.10
N ILE A 11 15.74 0.91 -46.92
CA ILE A 11 16.20 -0.50 -46.99
C ILE A 11 16.88 -0.90 -45.67
N SER A 12 17.74 -0.06 -45.11
CA SER A 12 18.41 -0.30 -43.82
C SER A 12 17.40 -0.48 -42.69
N LEU A 13 16.45 0.45 -42.57
CA LEU A 13 15.37 0.38 -41.58
C LEU A 13 14.51 -0.86 -41.78
N GLY A 14 14.22 -1.22 -43.04
CA GLY A 14 13.49 -2.44 -43.38
C GLY A 14 14.23 -3.69 -42.91
N ALA A 15 15.56 -3.75 -43.05
CA ALA A 15 16.38 -4.85 -42.55
C ALA A 15 16.36 -4.94 -41.02
N GLU A 16 16.62 -3.84 -40.32
CA GLU A 16 16.64 -3.81 -38.84
C GLU A 16 15.28 -4.19 -38.24
N VAL A 17 14.17 -3.72 -38.81
CA VAL A 17 12.82 -4.08 -38.34
C VAL A 17 12.50 -5.55 -38.69
N ARG A 18 13.02 -6.10 -39.79
CA ARG A 18 12.89 -7.54 -40.11
C ARG A 18 13.65 -8.42 -39.13
N ASP A 19 14.84 -7.99 -38.70
CA ASP A 19 15.61 -8.71 -37.70
C ASP A 19 14.88 -8.73 -36.35
N LEU A 20 14.31 -7.59 -35.93
CA LEU A 20 13.43 -7.54 -34.76
C LEU A 20 12.23 -8.48 -34.92
N HIS A 21 11.53 -8.42 -36.05
CA HIS A 21 10.40 -9.31 -36.33
C HIS A 21 10.78 -10.79 -36.20
N ALA A 22 11.91 -11.20 -36.78
CA ALA A 22 12.40 -12.57 -36.69
C ALA A 22 12.72 -12.98 -35.24
N ALA A 23 13.30 -12.09 -34.44
CA ALA A 23 13.55 -12.32 -33.02
C ALA A 23 12.25 -12.51 -32.24
N LEU A 24 11.23 -11.68 -32.48
CA LEU A 24 9.91 -11.80 -31.82
C LEU A 24 9.24 -13.14 -32.11
N VAL A 25 9.25 -13.58 -33.37
CA VAL A 25 8.67 -14.87 -33.79
C VAL A 25 9.45 -16.04 -33.18
N ALA A 26 10.78 -15.94 -33.11
CA ALA A 26 11.62 -16.95 -32.47
C ALA A 26 11.35 -17.04 -30.96
N ALA A 27 11.17 -15.90 -30.28
CA ALA A 27 10.83 -15.87 -28.85
C ALA A 27 9.46 -16.49 -28.58
N GLU A 28 8.43 -16.21 -29.40
CA GLU A 28 7.12 -16.86 -29.28
C GLU A 28 7.23 -18.39 -29.39
N ALA A 29 8.01 -18.89 -30.35
CA ALA A 29 8.25 -20.32 -30.50
C ALA A 29 9.01 -20.92 -29.30
N GLN A 30 9.99 -20.20 -28.75
CA GLN A 30 10.75 -20.61 -27.57
C GLN A 30 9.86 -20.75 -26.32
N TRP A 31 8.95 -19.78 -26.11
CA TRP A 31 8.06 -19.72 -24.96
C TRP A 31 6.68 -20.35 -25.22
N HIS A 32 6.56 -21.17 -26.27
CA HIS A 32 5.29 -21.77 -26.68
C HIS A 32 4.62 -22.59 -25.55
N THR A 33 5.42 -23.29 -24.75
CA THR A 33 4.91 -24.11 -23.63
C THR A 33 4.22 -23.26 -22.57
N GLU A 34 4.83 -22.13 -22.20
CA GLU A 34 4.29 -21.19 -21.21
C GLU A 34 3.07 -20.45 -21.76
N ILE A 35 3.08 -20.09 -23.04
CA ILE A 35 1.94 -19.45 -23.72
C ILE A 35 0.73 -20.39 -23.75
N GLU A 36 0.91 -21.65 -24.14
CA GLU A 36 -0.18 -22.63 -24.19
C GLU A 36 -0.70 -23.04 -22.81
N ALA A 37 0.15 -22.96 -21.79
CA ALA A 37 -0.24 -23.18 -20.40
C ALA A 37 -1.13 -22.06 -19.84
N ALA A 38 -1.15 -20.88 -20.45
CA ALA A 38 -2.06 -19.81 -20.07
C ALA A 38 -3.53 -20.21 -20.32
N HIS A 39 -4.43 -19.68 -19.50
CA HIS A 39 -5.86 -19.83 -19.69
C HIS A 39 -6.24 -19.34 -21.10
N PRO A 40 -7.19 -19.98 -21.82
CA PRO A 40 -7.56 -19.60 -23.19
C PRO A 40 -7.84 -18.10 -23.37
N ALA A 41 -8.38 -17.45 -22.35
CA ALA A 41 -8.66 -16.02 -22.36
C ALA A 41 -7.43 -15.10 -22.32
N HIS A 42 -6.23 -15.64 -22.03
CA HIS A 42 -4.96 -14.90 -21.89
C HIS A 42 -3.88 -15.36 -22.87
N ARG A 43 -4.09 -16.39 -23.70
CA ARG A 43 -3.05 -16.90 -24.61
C ARG A 43 -2.49 -15.84 -25.56
N ALA A 44 -3.36 -15.04 -26.15
CA ALA A 44 -2.96 -13.93 -27.02
C ALA A 44 -2.16 -12.85 -26.26
N SER A 45 -2.56 -12.58 -25.02
CA SER A 45 -1.87 -11.66 -24.11
C SER A 45 -0.51 -12.19 -23.65
N ALA A 46 -0.39 -13.49 -23.40
CA ALA A 46 0.87 -14.17 -23.08
C ALA A 46 1.86 -14.09 -24.25
N ALA A 47 1.40 -14.35 -25.48
CA ALA A 47 2.22 -14.19 -26.67
C ALA A 47 2.69 -12.73 -26.84
N ASN A 48 1.80 -11.76 -26.70
CA ASN A 48 2.16 -10.34 -26.80
C ASN A 48 3.13 -9.89 -25.69
N LEU A 49 3.02 -10.43 -24.47
CA LEU A 49 4.01 -10.20 -23.40
C LEU A 49 5.38 -10.74 -23.78
N VAL A 50 5.47 -11.95 -24.34
CA VAL A 50 6.74 -12.53 -24.82
C VAL A 50 7.35 -11.65 -25.92
N HIS A 51 6.54 -11.17 -26.88
CA HIS A 51 7.00 -10.22 -27.88
C HIS A 51 7.51 -8.93 -27.26
N TYR A 52 6.82 -8.41 -26.25
CA TYR A 52 7.24 -7.20 -25.56
C TYR A 52 8.58 -7.37 -24.85
N VAL A 53 8.77 -8.46 -24.10
CA VAL A 53 10.03 -8.75 -23.42
C VAL A 53 11.17 -8.84 -24.45
N GLU A 54 10.96 -9.54 -25.56
CA GLU A 54 11.99 -9.67 -26.59
C GLU A 54 12.30 -8.33 -27.30
N LEU A 55 11.30 -7.49 -27.55
CA LEU A 55 11.52 -6.13 -28.05
C LEU A 55 12.40 -5.32 -27.07
N ARG A 56 12.18 -5.48 -25.76
CA ARG A 56 12.91 -4.76 -24.71
C ARG A 56 14.33 -5.29 -24.46
N ASN A 57 14.65 -6.49 -24.96
CA ASN A 57 16.02 -7.01 -25.01
C ASN A 57 16.92 -6.29 -26.04
N HIS A 58 16.32 -5.42 -26.88
CA HIS A 58 17.03 -4.65 -27.90
C HIS A 58 17.04 -3.15 -27.55
N ASP A 59 18.18 -2.47 -27.75
CA ASP A 59 18.22 -1.01 -27.67
C ASP A 59 17.66 -0.40 -28.97
N VAL A 60 16.36 -0.14 -28.97
CA VAL A 60 15.66 0.36 -30.15
C VAL A 60 15.69 1.89 -30.29
N ARG A 61 16.32 2.64 -29.38
CA ARG A 61 16.19 4.12 -29.34
C ARG A 61 16.64 4.81 -30.62
N GLU A 62 17.74 4.34 -31.21
CA GLU A 62 18.24 4.86 -32.50
C GLU A 62 17.23 4.58 -33.63
N LEU A 63 16.73 3.35 -33.71
CA LEU A 63 15.70 2.94 -34.67
C LEU A 63 14.43 3.80 -34.52
N GLN A 64 13.98 4.07 -33.29
CA GLN A 64 12.81 4.91 -33.04
C GLN A 64 13.00 6.33 -33.60
N GLY A 65 14.18 6.93 -33.40
CA GLY A 65 14.50 8.25 -33.91
C GLY A 65 14.46 8.30 -35.45
N ARG A 66 15.08 7.30 -36.09
CA ARG A 66 15.15 7.20 -37.56
C ARG A 66 13.77 6.96 -38.19
N LEU A 67 12.94 6.10 -37.60
CA LEU A 67 11.54 5.89 -38.02
C LEU A 67 10.71 7.17 -37.90
N ALA A 68 10.86 7.91 -36.79
CA ALA A 68 10.10 9.12 -36.52
C ALA A 68 10.41 10.25 -37.53
N VAL A 69 11.66 10.38 -37.97
CA VAL A 69 12.07 11.36 -39.00
C VAL A 69 11.32 11.13 -40.32
N LEU A 70 10.98 9.88 -40.63
CA LEU A 70 10.22 9.50 -41.82
C LEU A 70 8.70 9.54 -41.61
N GLY A 71 8.23 9.98 -40.44
CA GLY A 71 6.81 10.00 -40.09
C GLY A 71 6.21 8.60 -39.87
N ILE A 72 7.06 7.58 -39.71
CA ILE A 72 6.66 6.20 -39.41
C ILE A 72 6.52 6.05 -37.90
N SER A 73 5.65 5.11 -37.47
CA SER A 73 5.48 4.80 -36.05
C SER A 73 6.84 4.53 -35.38
N SER A 74 7.14 5.25 -34.31
CA SER A 74 8.38 5.12 -33.54
C SER A 74 8.37 3.94 -32.57
N LEU A 75 7.41 3.02 -32.67
CA LEU A 75 7.22 1.87 -31.76
C LEU A 75 6.91 2.24 -30.30
N GLY A 76 6.96 3.51 -29.89
CA GLY A 76 6.82 3.93 -28.48
C GLY A 76 5.43 3.79 -27.86
N ARG A 77 4.51 3.08 -28.52
CA ARG A 77 3.13 2.79 -28.06
C ARG A 77 2.71 1.37 -28.44
N SER A 78 3.69 0.48 -28.64
CA SER A 78 3.49 -0.88 -29.14
C SER A 78 3.10 -1.88 -28.06
N GLU A 79 3.16 -1.51 -26.78
CA GLU A 79 2.97 -2.42 -25.64
C GLU A 79 1.76 -3.34 -25.82
N PRO A 80 0.55 -2.86 -26.14
CA PRO A 80 -0.62 -3.73 -26.21
C PRO A 80 -0.69 -4.62 -27.47
N HIS A 81 0.20 -4.43 -28.46
CA HIS A 81 0.09 -5.06 -29.79
C HIS A 81 1.45 -5.02 -30.52
N VAL A 82 2.47 -5.64 -29.94
CA VAL A 82 3.87 -5.48 -30.33
C VAL A 82 4.11 -5.96 -31.76
N LEU A 83 3.79 -7.23 -32.05
CA LEU A 83 4.02 -7.82 -33.36
C LEU A 83 3.23 -7.11 -34.46
N ALA A 84 1.97 -6.73 -34.19
CA ALA A 84 1.17 -5.95 -35.14
C ALA A 84 1.76 -4.57 -35.44
N THR A 85 2.44 -3.95 -34.47
CA THR A 85 3.15 -2.68 -34.72
C THR A 85 4.34 -2.90 -35.64
N ILE A 86 5.14 -3.95 -35.38
CA ILE A 86 6.31 -4.30 -36.20
C ILE A 86 5.89 -4.62 -37.63
N GLU A 87 4.87 -5.45 -37.82
CA GLU A 87 4.34 -5.78 -39.15
C GLU A 87 3.78 -4.56 -39.87
N SER A 88 3.09 -3.65 -39.16
CA SER A 88 2.60 -2.40 -39.74
C SER A 88 3.74 -1.50 -40.22
N VAL A 89 4.83 -1.40 -39.44
CA VAL A 89 6.03 -0.65 -39.82
C VAL A 89 6.71 -1.28 -41.03
N LEU A 90 6.89 -2.60 -41.05
CA LEU A 90 7.38 -3.32 -42.23
C LEU A 90 6.49 -3.10 -43.45
N SER A 91 5.17 -3.05 -43.27
CA SER A 91 4.23 -2.79 -44.34
C SER A 91 4.44 -1.39 -44.95
N VAL A 92 4.63 -0.38 -44.10
CA VAL A 92 4.90 0.99 -44.56
C VAL A 92 6.27 1.08 -45.25
N LEU A 93 7.32 0.53 -44.65
CA LEU A 93 8.68 0.55 -45.21
C LEU A 93 8.74 -0.17 -46.57
N GLY A 94 8.09 -1.33 -46.71
CA GLY A 94 8.03 -2.07 -47.97
C GLY A 94 7.33 -1.26 -49.08
N ARG A 95 6.22 -0.58 -48.76
CA ARG A 95 5.51 0.29 -49.72
C ARG A 95 6.35 1.49 -50.16
N LEU A 96 7.12 2.08 -49.23
CA LEU A 96 8.02 3.19 -49.54
C LEU A 96 9.26 2.75 -50.33
N SER A 97 9.71 1.52 -50.15
CA SER A 97 10.88 0.94 -50.83
C SER A 97 10.55 0.26 -52.16
N GLY A 98 9.27 0.02 -52.46
CA GLY A 98 8.84 -0.73 -53.64
C GLY A 98 9.02 -2.24 -53.54
N GLU A 99 9.23 -2.78 -52.34
CA GLU A 99 9.32 -4.22 -52.09
C GLU A 99 7.92 -4.87 -52.03
N GLN A 100 7.79 -6.08 -52.58
CA GLN A 100 6.56 -6.87 -52.49
C GLN A 100 6.37 -7.42 -51.06
N GLN A 101 5.13 -7.36 -50.59
CA GLN A 101 4.78 -7.51 -49.18
C GLN A 101 4.34 -8.93 -48.86
N CYS A 102 4.75 -9.47 -47.71
CA CYS A 102 4.15 -10.65 -47.09
C CYS A 102 3.17 -10.21 -46.00
N THR A 103 1.96 -10.76 -45.98
CA THR A 103 0.99 -10.60 -44.89
C THR A 103 1.23 -11.71 -43.87
N HIS A 104 1.49 -11.35 -42.62
CA HIS A 104 1.58 -12.29 -41.52
C HIS A 104 0.33 -12.19 -40.63
N HIS A 105 0.06 -13.26 -39.87
CA HIS A 105 -1.08 -13.32 -38.96
C HIS A 105 -0.60 -12.93 -37.57
N VAL A 106 -1.15 -11.86 -37.01
CA VAL A 106 -0.79 -11.37 -35.66
C VAL A 106 -1.68 -11.98 -34.60
N ALA A 107 -1.12 -12.22 -33.41
CA ALA A 107 -1.88 -12.71 -32.26
C ALA A 107 -2.84 -11.65 -31.69
N VAL A 108 -2.45 -10.37 -31.74
CA VAL A 108 -3.22 -9.23 -31.21
C VAL A 108 -3.13 -8.05 -32.18
N SER A 109 -4.26 -7.60 -32.70
CA SER A 109 -4.36 -6.38 -33.51
C SER A 109 -4.44 -5.10 -32.66
N PHE A 110 -4.37 -3.93 -33.32
CA PHE A 110 -4.40 -2.63 -32.66
C PHE A 110 -5.67 -2.38 -31.81
N SER A 111 -6.85 -2.82 -32.29
CA SER A 111 -8.10 -2.68 -31.54
C SER A 111 -8.22 -3.72 -30.43
N GLU A 112 -7.76 -4.95 -30.69
CA GLU A 112 -7.91 -6.05 -29.74
C GLU A 112 -7.10 -5.87 -28.47
N GLY A 113 -5.94 -5.21 -28.52
CA GLY A 113 -5.11 -4.99 -27.33
C GLY A 113 -5.84 -4.19 -26.24
N GLN A 114 -6.56 -3.13 -26.63
CA GLN A 114 -7.36 -2.36 -25.68
C GLN A 114 -8.56 -3.16 -25.17
N ASP A 115 -9.28 -3.83 -26.07
CA ASP A 115 -10.45 -4.64 -25.71
C ASP A 115 -10.08 -5.78 -24.76
N LEU A 116 -8.91 -6.40 -24.92
CA LEU A 116 -8.39 -7.44 -24.02
C LEU A 116 -8.18 -6.88 -22.61
N LEU A 117 -7.49 -5.75 -22.50
CA LEU A 117 -7.26 -5.12 -21.21
C LEU A 117 -8.58 -4.71 -20.54
N ASP A 118 -9.50 -4.10 -21.27
CA ASP A 118 -10.80 -3.68 -20.73
C ASP A 118 -11.62 -4.88 -20.23
N ARG A 119 -11.67 -5.97 -21.01
CA ARG A 119 -12.33 -7.22 -20.60
C ARG A 119 -11.67 -7.86 -19.38
N ASN A 120 -10.33 -7.88 -19.32
CA ASN A 120 -9.59 -8.41 -18.17
C ASN A 120 -9.83 -7.58 -16.91
N THR A 121 -9.86 -6.25 -17.08
CA THR A 121 -10.16 -5.28 -16.03
C THR A 121 -11.56 -5.49 -15.46
N GLU A 122 -12.58 -5.62 -16.31
CA GLU A 122 -13.96 -5.83 -15.84
C GLU A 122 -14.15 -7.18 -15.14
N ARG A 123 -13.49 -8.23 -15.64
CA ARG A 123 -13.51 -9.56 -15.02
C ARG A 123 -12.92 -9.54 -13.59
N LEU A 124 -11.78 -8.88 -13.40
CA LEU A 124 -11.13 -8.78 -12.10
C LEU A 124 -11.80 -7.76 -11.18
N LEU A 125 -11.96 -6.52 -11.65
CA LEU A 125 -12.27 -5.36 -10.82
C LEU A 125 -13.74 -4.92 -10.90
N GLY A 126 -14.55 -5.55 -11.75
CA GLY A 126 -15.97 -5.22 -11.96
C GLY A 126 -16.18 -4.13 -12.99
N ALA A 127 -17.44 -3.82 -13.33
CA ALA A 127 -17.77 -2.75 -14.28
C ALA A 127 -17.29 -1.38 -13.77
N PRO A 128 -16.80 -0.50 -14.66
CA PRO A 128 -16.38 0.84 -14.25
C PRO A 128 -17.60 1.68 -13.81
N PRO A 129 -17.43 2.67 -12.92
CA PRO A 129 -18.46 3.68 -12.68
C PRO A 129 -18.85 4.43 -13.95
N ALA A 130 -20.09 4.92 -14.01
CA ALA A 130 -20.56 5.69 -15.16
C ALA A 130 -19.74 6.97 -15.44
N SER A 131 -19.11 7.55 -14.42
CA SER A 131 -18.37 8.81 -14.51
C SER A 131 -16.88 8.65 -14.83
N ARG A 132 -16.29 7.47 -14.62
CA ARG A 132 -14.84 7.24 -14.80
C ARG A 132 -14.48 5.80 -15.14
N SER A 133 -13.38 5.60 -15.87
CA SER A 133 -12.86 4.27 -16.20
C SER A 133 -12.06 3.61 -15.06
N THR A 134 -11.17 4.36 -14.39
CA THR A 134 -10.35 3.86 -13.28
C THR A 134 -11.20 3.63 -12.04
N ARG A 135 -11.02 2.50 -11.33
CA ARG A 135 -11.78 2.11 -10.12
C ARG A 135 -11.06 2.57 -8.83
N ILE A 136 -11.80 2.76 -7.73
CA ILE A 136 -11.22 3.09 -6.42
C ILE A 136 -11.34 1.91 -5.47
N MET A 137 -10.20 1.41 -5.01
CA MET A 137 -10.10 0.41 -3.94
C MET A 137 -9.82 1.11 -2.61
N VAL A 138 -10.51 0.72 -1.54
CA VAL A 138 -10.34 1.34 -0.21
C VAL A 138 -10.10 0.27 0.84
N THR A 139 -9.04 0.44 1.63
CA THR A 139 -8.77 -0.41 2.79
C THR A 139 -9.78 -0.12 3.89
N LEU A 140 -10.52 -1.15 4.31
CA LEU A 140 -11.46 -1.02 5.42
C LEU A 140 -10.72 -0.88 6.75
N PRO A 141 -11.09 0.10 7.61
CA PRO A 141 -10.65 0.12 8.99
C PRO A 141 -11.37 -0.95 9.82
N SER A 142 -10.80 -1.32 10.97
CA SER A 142 -11.37 -2.35 11.87
C SER A 142 -12.79 -1.99 12.31
N GLU A 143 -13.08 -0.70 12.55
CA GLU A 143 -14.43 -0.24 12.90
C GLU A 143 -15.48 -0.49 11.81
N ALA A 144 -15.09 -0.75 10.55
CA ALA A 144 -16.02 -1.12 9.50
C ALA A 144 -16.68 -2.48 9.78
N ALA A 145 -16.14 -3.31 10.67
CA ALA A 145 -16.81 -4.54 11.11
C ALA A 145 -18.10 -4.27 11.90
N ASP A 146 -18.23 -3.09 12.51
CA ASP A 146 -19.33 -2.78 13.43
C ASP A 146 -20.06 -1.47 13.08
N ARG A 147 -19.67 -0.82 11.96
CA ARG A 147 -20.23 0.47 11.49
C ARG A 147 -20.74 0.41 10.05
N PRO A 148 -21.98 -0.06 9.81
CA PRO A 148 -22.56 -0.10 8.46
C PRO A 148 -22.74 1.27 7.82
N ASP A 149 -22.91 2.32 8.64
CA ASP A 149 -22.94 3.71 8.18
C ASP A 149 -21.62 4.13 7.52
N LEU A 150 -20.48 3.62 8.01
CA LEU A 150 -19.17 3.92 7.45
C LEU A 150 -19.05 3.32 6.05
N VAL A 151 -19.31 2.02 5.89
CA VAL A 151 -19.19 1.34 4.59
C VAL A 151 -20.12 1.97 3.55
N THR A 152 -21.33 2.34 3.96
CA THR A 152 -22.30 3.05 3.09
C THR A 152 -21.76 4.41 2.63
N ARG A 153 -21.13 5.17 3.54
CA ARG A 153 -20.48 6.45 3.18
C ARG A 153 -19.29 6.24 2.25
N LEU A 154 -18.47 5.21 2.44
CA LEU A 154 -17.35 4.92 1.53
C LEU A 154 -17.86 4.63 0.11
N ALA A 155 -18.86 3.76 -0.02
CA ALA A 155 -19.47 3.43 -1.32
C ALA A 155 -20.12 4.65 -1.99
N SER A 156 -20.86 5.44 -1.21
CA SER A 156 -21.54 6.65 -1.72
C SER A 156 -20.57 7.75 -2.18
N ASN A 157 -19.34 7.76 -1.67
CA ASN A 157 -18.29 8.70 -2.09
C ASN A 157 -17.45 8.19 -3.27
N GLY A 158 -17.65 6.95 -3.74
CA GLY A 158 -16.99 6.41 -4.94
C GLY A 158 -16.14 5.16 -4.73
N MET A 159 -16.18 4.50 -3.57
CA MET A 159 -15.50 3.20 -3.41
C MET A 159 -16.15 2.14 -4.31
N ASP A 160 -15.32 1.47 -5.12
CA ASP A 160 -15.73 0.36 -6.01
C ASP A 160 -15.34 -1.01 -5.46
N ILE A 161 -14.24 -1.06 -4.71
CA ILE A 161 -13.67 -2.30 -4.17
C ILE A 161 -13.29 -2.07 -2.71
N ALA A 162 -13.81 -2.90 -1.82
CA ALA A 162 -13.44 -2.93 -0.42
C ALA A 162 -12.27 -3.90 -0.21
N ARG A 163 -11.16 -3.40 0.34
CA ARG A 163 -9.98 -4.19 0.69
C ARG A 163 -10.01 -4.54 2.17
N VAL A 164 -9.91 -5.84 2.49
CA VAL A 164 -9.74 -6.38 3.85
C VAL A 164 -8.32 -6.90 3.98
N ASN A 165 -7.60 -6.49 5.03
CA ASN A 165 -6.19 -6.86 5.23
C ASN A 165 -6.08 -7.96 6.29
N CYS A 166 -5.73 -9.19 5.87
CA CYS A 166 -5.69 -10.37 6.76
C CYS A 166 -4.49 -10.39 7.71
N ALA A 167 -3.56 -9.43 7.59
CA ALA A 167 -2.50 -9.20 8.58
C ALA A 167 -3.04 -8.57 9.88
N HIS A 168 -4.30 -8.14 9.90
CA HIS A 168 -4.98 -7.53 11.04
C HIS A 168 -6.36 -8.16 11.23
N ASP A 169 -6.92 -7.97 12.43
CA ASP A 169 -8.24 -8.49 12.81
C ASP A 169 -8.33 -10.02 12.70
N ASP A 170 -9.55 -10.57 12.73
CA ASP A 170 -9.82 -12.02 12.69
C ASP A 170 -10.97 -12.35 11.72
N GLU A 171 -11.19 -13.64 11.46
CA GLU A 171 -12.26 -14.12 10.58
C GLU A 171 -13.66 -13.59 10.95
N SER A 172 -13.92 -13.39 12.24
CA SER A 172 -15.21 -12.87 12.71
C SER A 172 -15.40 -11.42 12.27
N ALA A 173 -14.37 -10.59 12.46
CA ALA A 173 -14.37 -9.20 12.02
C ALA A 173 -14.44 -9.12 10.48
N TRP A 174 -13.66 -9.92 9.76
CA TRP A 174 -13.68 -9.97 8.29
C TRP A 174 -15.06 -10.36 7.77
N ALA A 175 -15.72 -11.36 8.37
CA ALA A 175 -17.07 -11.79 7.98
C ALA A 175 -18.08 -10.66 8.12
N ARG A 176 -18.02 -9.88 9.21
CA ARG A 176 -18.90 -8.73 9.40
C ARG A 176 -18.62 -7.63 8.39
N MET A 177 -17.35 -7.31 8.11
CA MET A 177 -16.99 -6.35 7.05
C MET A 177 -17.54 -6.78 5.69
N VAL A 178 -17.31 -8.05 5.30
CA VAL A 178 -17.79 -8.60 4.03
C VAL A 178 -19.31 -8.54 3.95
N CYS A 179 -20.01 -8.96 5.01
CA CYS A 179 -21.47 -8.92 5.06
C CYS A 179 -22.00 -7.50 4.81
N GLN A 180 -21.39 -6.49 5.45
CA GLN A 180 -21.78 -5.09 5.25
C GLN A 180 -21.51 -4.62 3.82
N VAL A 181 -20.34 -4.93 3.24
CA VAL A 181 -20.01 -4.56 1.85
C VAL A 181 -21.01 -5.18 0.87
N ARG A 182 -21.36 -6.46 1.04
CA ARG A 182 -22.31 -7.17 0.17
C ARG A 182 -23.75 -6.67 0.31
N ALA A 183 -24.10 -6.04 1.43
CA ALA A 183 -25.42 -5.43 1.65
C ALA A 183 -25.57 -4.05 0.98
N ILE A 184 -24.48 -3.49 0.43
CA ILE A 184 -24.46 -2.13 -0.13
C ILE A 184 -24.39 -2.18 -1.65
N THR A 185 -25.13 -1.26 -2.27
CA THR A 185 -25.06 -0.96 -3.70
C THR A 185 -24.52 0.46 -3.88
N THR A 186 -23.64 0.66 -4.87
CA THR A 186 -23.14 2.00 -5.21
C THR A 186 -24.27 2.90 -5.73
N PRO A 187 -24.09 4.24 -5.75
CA PRO A 187 -25.12 5.16 -6.24
C PRO A 187 -25.62 4.88 -7.68
N ASP A 188 -24.76 4.26 -8.50
CA ASP A 188 -25.06 3.86 -9.88
C ASP A 188 -25.54 2.40 -10.03
N GLY A 189 -25.90 1.75 -8.92
CA GLY A 189 -26.55 0.42 -8.95
C GLY A 189 -25.61 -0.78 -9.03
N ARG A 190 -24.29 -0.59 -8.86
CA ARG A 190 -23.29 -1.67 -8.93
C ARG A 190 -23.03 -2.27 -7.55
N ALA A 191 -22.63 -3.54 -7.53
CA ALA A 191 -22.12 -4.18 -6.31
C ALA A 191 -20.64 -3.82 -6.10
N CYS A 192 -20.26 -3.57 -4.85
CA CYS A 192 -18.86 -3.38 -4.47
C CYS A 192 -18.15 -4.74 -4.39
N ARG A 193 -16.96 -4.85 -4.97
CA ARG A 193 -16.14 -6.08 -4.86
C ARG A 193 -15.39 -6.14 -3.54
N VAL A 194 -15.09 -7.35 -3.08
CA VAL A 194 -14.27 -7.61 -1.89
C VAL A 194 -12.91 -8.17 -2.33
N ALA A 195 -11.84 -7.46 -2.00
CA ALA A 195 -10.47 -7.93 -2.15
C ALA A 195 -9.88 -8.25 -0.77
N MET A 196 -9.30 -9.44 -0.59
CA MET A 196 -8.66 -9.83 0.67
C MET A 196 -7.15 -9.98 0.45
N ASP A 197 -6.37 -9.23 1.24
CA ASP A 197 -4.91 -9.31 1.22
C ASP A 197 -4.41 -10.38 2.17
N LEU A 198 -3.70 -11.36 1.63
CA LEU A 198 -2.92 -12.30 2.43
C LEU A 198 -1.80 -11.55 3.17
N ALA A 199 -1.45 -12.02 4.36
CA ALA A 199 -0.45 -11.34 5.19
C ALA A 199 0.95 -11.50 4.59
N GLY A 200 1.26 -12.71 4.10
CA GLY A 200 2.58 -13.06 3.60
C GLY A 200 3.67 -13.05 4.69
N PRO A 201 4.92 -13.41 4.34
CA PRO A 201 6.03 -13.55 5.28
C PRO A 201 6.67 -12.21 5.66
N LYS A 202 5.90 -11.23 6.16
CA LYS A 202 6.45 -9.90 6.50
C LYS A 202 7.36 -9.99 7.74
N LEU A 203 8.65 -9.70 7.56
CA LEU A 203 9.62 -9.63 8.66
C LEU A 203 9.31 -8.44 9.57
N ARG A 204 9.38 -8.66 10.88
CA ARG A 204 9.12 -7.62 11.88
C ARG A 204 10.13 -7.66 13.01
N THR A 205 10.26 -6.52 13.68
CA THR A 205 10.99 -6.42 14.93
C THR A 205 10.23 -7.11 16.06
N GLY A 206 10.97 -7.77 16.94
CA GLY A 206 10.49 -8.45 18.12
C GLY A 206 9.98 -7.49 19.20
N PRO A 207 9.51 -8.04 20.33
CA PRO A 207 8.98 -7.24 21.42
C PRO A 207 10.05 -6.39 22.08
N ILE A 208 9.62 -5.24 22.61
CA ILE A 208 10.37 -4.37 23.51
C ILE A 208 9.70 -4.49 24.88
N GLU A 209 10.48 -4.34 25.95
CA GLU A 209 9.97 -4.32 27.31
C GLU A 209 8.77 -3.35 27.44
N PRO A 210 7.69 -3.77 28.12
CA PRO A 210 6.51 -2.94 28.24
C PRO A 210 6.80 -1.71 29.09
N GLY A 211 6.35 -0.55 28.62
CA GLY A 211 6.47 0.68 29.38
C GLY A 211 5.54 0.78 30.58
N PRO A 212 5.71 1.84 31.38
CA PRO A 212 4.86 2.10 32.53
C PRO A 212 3.41 2.36 32.11
N ARG A 213 2.47 2.05 33.01
CA ARG A 213 1.05 2.38 32.86
C ARG A 213 0.82 3.80 33.36
N VAL A 214 1.09 4.78 32.49
CA VAL A 214 1.05 6.20 32.84
C VAL A 214 0.43 7.03 31.72
N VAL A 215 -0.39 8.03 32.09
CA VAL A 215 -0.93 9.03 31.17
C VAL A 215 -0.47 10.42 31.57
N ARG A 216 -0.18 11.27 30.56
CA ARG A 216 0.17 12.68 30.77
C ARG A 216 -1.04 13.55 30.46
N ILE A 217 -1.51 14.29 31.46
CA ILE A 217 -2.62 15.23 31.33
C ILE A 217 -2.10 16.62 31.64
N GLY A 218 -2.35 17.60 30.79
CA GLY A 218 -1.87 18.96 31.04
C GLY A 218 -2.56 20.02 30.21
N PRO A 219 -2.42 21.29 30.59
CA PRO A 219 -2.96 22.41 29.84
C PRO A 219 -2.26 22.58 28.49
N LEU A 220 -3.02 23.07 27.51
CA LEU A 220 -2.47 23.68 26.31
C LEU A 220 -1.96 25.08 26.66
N ARG A 221 -0.80 25.42 26.10
CA ARG A 221 -0.15 26.72 26.32
C ARG A 221 0.18 27.36 25.00
N ASP A 222 0.12 28.69 24.96
CA ASP A 222 0.61 29.45 23.82
C ASP A 222 2.16 29.47 23.77
N ARG A 223 2.70 30.15 22.76
CA ARG A 223 4.16 30.29 22.59
C ARG A 223 4.83 31.10 23.70
N LEU A 224 4.07 31.87 24.48
CA LEU A 224 4.55 32.64 25.63
C LEU A 224 4.41 31.86 26.95
N GLY A 225 3.88 30.64 26.90
CA GLY A 225 3.68 29.77 28.06
C GLY A 225 2.40 30.04 28.85
N ALA A 226 1.52 30.94 28.39
CA ALA A 226 0.23 31.19 29.02
C ALA A 226 -0.73 30.04 28.72
N VAL A 227 -1.49 29.60 29.73
CA VAL A 227 -2.48 28.52 29.58
C VAL A 227 -3.65 29.03 28.73
N THR A 228 -3.84 28.43 27.55
CA THR A 228 -4.96 28.73 26.65
C THR A 228 -6.15 27.82 26.92
N GLU A 229 -5.89 26.57 27.28
CA GLU A 229 -6.91 25.60 27.66
C GLU A 229 -6.40 24.73 28.82
N THR A 230 -7.25 24.48 29.81
CA THR A 230 -6.93 23.53 30.87
C THR A 230 -6.99 22.10 30.36
N GLY A 231 -6.06 21.25 30.79
CA GLY A 231 -6.17 19.82 30.51
C GLY A 231 -7.47 19.26 31.09
N ARG A 232 -8.01 18.22 30.47
CA ARG A 232 -9.26 17.59 30.90
C ARG A 232 -9.02 16.12 31.19
N ALA A 233 -9.46 15.67 32.35
CA ALA A 233 -9.43 14.27 32.76
C ALA A 233 -10.87 13.77 32.95
N TRP A 234 -11.23 12.70 32.27
CA TRP A 234 -12.51 12.01 32.44
C TRP A 234 -12.33 10.88 33.46
N LEU A 235 -12.90 11.05 34.65
CA LEU A 235 -12.84 10.06 35.73
C LEU A 235 -14.07 9.17 35.64
N THR A 236 -13.87 7.87 35.47
CA THR A 236 -14.97 6.91 35.31
C THR A 236 -14.68 5.59 36.03
N ALA A 237 -15.73 4.92 36.49
CA ALA A 237 -15.63 3.59 37.11
C ALA A 237 -15.82 2.44 36.11
N SER A 238 -16.11 2.76 34.84
CA SER A 238 -16.34 1.80 33.77
C SER A 238 -15.25 1.95 32.71
N PRO A 239 -14.15 1.17 32.79
CA PRO A 239 -13.09 1.22 31.79
C PRO A 239 -13.65 0.92 30.39
N GLY A 240 -13.32 1.75 29.40
CA GLY A 240 -13.79 1.59 28.03
C GLY A 240 -15.10 2.32 27.68
N VAL A 241 -15.72 3.03 28.63
CA VAL A 241 -16.76 4.01 28.31
C VAL A 241 -16.09 5.30 27.84
N ASP A 242 -16.28 5.63 26.57
CA ASP A 242 -15.83 6.89 26.02
C ASP A 242 -16.50 8.07 26.75
N PRO A 243 -15.79 9.20 26.94
CA PRO A 243 -16.44 10.39 27.45
C PRO A 243 -17.59 10.78 26.51
N PRO A 244 -18.64 11.46 27.02
CA PRO A 244 -19.71 12.00 26.18
C PRO A 244 -19.14 12.70 24.93
N ALA A 245 -19.81 12.63 23.78
CA ALA A 245 -19.26 13.09 22.49
C ALA A 245 -18.74 14.55 22.51
N GLU A 246 -19.34 15.39 23.35
CA GLU A 246 -18.97 16.80 23.61
C GLU A 246 -17.62 16.96 24.35
N LEU A 247 -17.07 15.87 24.90
CA LEU A 247 -15.91 15.79 25.79
C LEU A 247 -14.78 14.89 25.26
N SER A 248 -14.78 14.61 23.95
CA SER A 248 -13.83 13.71 23.27
C SER A 248 -12.34 14.07 23.43
N SER A 249 -12.01 15.28 23.88
CA SER A 249 -10.63 15.71 24.15
C SER A 249 -10.11 15.35 25.55
N ALA A 250 -10.96 14.80 26.44
CA ALA A 250 -10.57 14.43 27.79
C ALA A 250 -9.81 13.09 27.84
N ILE A 251 -8.74 13.03 28.63
CA ILE A 251 -8.02 11.78 28.87
C ILE A 251 -8.79 10.95 29.88
N VAL A 252 -9.14 9.72 29.51
CA VAL A 252 -9.83 8.76 30.39
C VAL A 252 -8.89 8.30 31.50
N VAL A 253 -9.36 8.40 32.74
CA VAL A 253 -8.69 7.96 33.95
C VAL A 253 -9.67 7.06 34.72
N PRO A 254 -9.52 5.73 34.63
CA PRO A 254 -10.38 4.80 35.35
C PRO A 254 -10.14 4.94 36.85
N ILE A 255 -11.20 4.81 37.64
CA ILE A 255 -11.21 4.88 39.10
C ILE A 255 -11.80 3.58 39.64
N ASP A 256 -11.13 2.96 40.61
CA ASP A 256 -11.48 1.62 41.10
C ASP A 256 -12.76 1.59 41.97
N ASP A 257 -13.17 2.74 42.51
CA ASP A 257 -14.33 2.86 43.40
C ASP A 257 -15.50 3.58 42.67
N PRO A 258 -16.53 2.83 42.21
CA PRO A 258 -17.71 3.39 41.58
C PRO A 258 -18.49 4.33 42.48
N ASP A 259 -18.59 4.02 43.78
CA ASP A 259 -19.34 4.84 44.71
C ASP A 259 -18.61 6.17 44.97
N TRP A 260 -17.27 6.17 44.94
CA TRP A 260 -16.47 7.39 45.02
C TRP A 260 -16.75 8.33 43.84
N ILE A 261 -16.92 7.79 42.62
CA ILE A 261 -17.31 8.57 41.44
C ILE A 261 -18.74 9.11 41.60
N ALA A 262 -19.69 8.26 41.99
CA ALA A 262 -21.10 8.64 42.14
C ALA A 262 -21.33 9.76 43.17
N ARG A 263 -20.44 9.89 44.16
CA ARG A 263 -20.47 10.96 45.17
C ARG A 263 -19.87 12.29 44.70
N ARG A 264 -19.22 12.35 43.54
CA ARG A 264 -18.55 13.57 43.06
C ARG A 264 -19.55 14.66 42.67
N ARG A 265 -19.19 15.89 43.01
CA ARG A 265 -19.97 17.09 42.73
C ARG A 265 -19.13 18.10 41.95
N VAL A 266 -19.80 18.94 41.19
CA VAL A 266 -19.15 20.11 40.58
C VAL A 266 -18.50 20.94 41.69
N ASP A 267 -17.30 21.47 41.39
CA ASP A 267 -16.42 22.20 42.29
C ASP A 267 -15.65 21.36 43.33
N ASP A 268 -15.82 20.03 43.38
CA ASP A 268 -14.99 19.16 44.20
C ASP A 268 -13.50 19.34 43.87
N ARG A 269 -12.66 19.41 44.91
CA ARG A 269 -11.21 19.54 44.79
C ARG A 269 -10.55 18.18 44.96
N LEU A 270 -9.93 17.70 43.90
CA LEU A 270 -9.20 16.44 43.89
C LEU A 270 -7.72 16.72 44.08
N GLU A 271 -7.11 16.14 45.09
CA GLU A 271 -5.68 16.21 45.36
C GLU A 271 -5.02 14.86 45.07
N LEU A 272 -3.88 14.93 44.38
CA LEU A 272 -3.04 13.78 44.12
C LEU A 272 -1.57 14.17 44.10
N GLU A 273 -0.71 13.19 44.31
CA GLU A 273 0.72 13.28 44.07
C GLU A 273 1.02 12.52 42.79
N ASP A 274 1.53 13.22 41.77
CA ASP A 274 1.80 12.62 40.47
C ASP A 274 3.00 11.65 40.52
N SER A 275 3.22 10.85 39.47
CA SER A 275 4.32 9.87 39.42
C SER A 275 5.73 10.45 39.54
N ARG A 276 5.89 11.79 39.53
CA ARG A 276 7.16 12.49 39.78
C ARG A 276 7.27 13.00 41.22
N GLY A 277 6.32 12.66 42.10
CA GLY A 277 6.24 13.17 43.47
C GLY A 277 5.64 14.57 43.58
N ALA A 278 5.06 15.11 42.51
CA ALA A 278 4.60 16.49 42.50
C ALA A 278 3.12 16.58 42.90
N LYS A 279 2.82 17.36 43.94
CA LYS A 279 1.44 17.59 44.41
C LYS A 279 0.63 18.36 43.36
N ARG A 280 -0.57 17.89 43.06
CA ARG A 280 -1.49 18.44 42.07
C ARG A 280 -2.88 18.57 42.67
N SER A 281 -3.59 19.59 42.21
CA SER A 281 -4.99 19.81 42.54
C SER A 281 -5.78 19.97 41.25
N TRP A 282 -6.79 19.14 41.08
CA TRP A 282 -7.76 19.22 40.00
C TRP A 282 -9.11 19.66 40.57
N LYS A 283 -9.94 20.23 39.71
CA LYS A 283 -11.28 20.69 40.07
C LYS A 283 -12.31 19.98 39.21
N VAL A 284 -13.32 19.36 39.81
CA VAL A 284 -14.44 18.77 39.06
C VAL A 284 -15.27 19.91 38.46
N ILE A 285 -15.46 19.88 37.14
CA ILE A 285 -16.18 20.91 36.38
C ILE A 285 -17.51 20.41 35.81
N ALA A 286 -17.69 19.11 35.67
CA ALA A 286 -18.95 18.49 35.26
C ALA A 286 -19.09 17.10 35.88
N VAL A 287 -20.32 16.65 36.09
CA VAL A 287 -20.67 15.31 36.58
C VAL A 287 -21.76 14.76 35.68
N HIS A 288 -21.62 13.50 35.29
CA HIS A 288 -22.56 12.76 34.46
C HIS A 288 -22.88 11.41 35.10
N ALA A 289 -23.78 10.63 34.50
CA ALA A 289 -24.16 9.31 35.00
C ALA A 289 -22.97 8.34 35.10
N ASP A 290 -22.09 8.35 34.09
CA ASP A 290 -21.00 7.36 33.95
C ASP A 290 -19.62 7.89 34.38
N GLY A 291 -19.54 9.10 34.93
CA GLY A 291 -18.26 9.70 35.32
C GLY A 291 -18.32 11.20 35.60
N CYS A 292 -17.16 11.78 35.93
CA CYS A 292 -17.02 13.22 36.13
C CYS A 292 -15.79 13.77 35.39
N LEU A 293 -15.89 15.03 34.99
CA LEU A 293 -14.85 15.74 34.26
C LEU A 293 -14.07 16.64 35.21
N ALA A 294 -12.76 16.49 35.23
CA ALA A 294 -11.86 17.30 36.05
C ALA A 294 -10.95 18.19 35.20
N ALA A 295 -10.83 19.47 35.60
CA ALA A 295 -9.92 20.43 35.01
C ALA A 295 -8.52 20.34 35.63
N VAL A 296 -7.51 20.23 34.76
CA VAL A 296 -6.10 20.03 35.07
C VAL A 296 -5.29 21.26 34.64
N ARG A 297 -4.92 22.10 35.61
CA ARG A 297 -4.21 23.36 35.36
C ARG A 297 -2.68 23.24 35.30
N ALA A 298 -2.14 22.13 35.78
CA ALA A 298 -0.72 21.83 35.74
C ALA A 298 -0.49 20.43 35.18
N THR A 299 0.56 20.26 34.37
CA THR A 299 0.91 18.95 33.81
C THR A 299 1.07 17.93 34.93
N THR A 300 0.32 16.85 34.81
CA THR A 300 0.16 15.78 35.80
C THR A 300 0.38 14.45 35.11
N TYR A 301 1.24 13.61 35.69
CA TYR A 301 1.51 12.26 35.19
C TYR A 301 0.83 11.24 36.11
N VAL A 302 -0.24 10.63 35.62
CA VAL A 302 -1.08 9.72 36.40
C VAL A 302 -0.68 8.29 36.09
N GLN A 303 -0.38 7.49 37.11
CA GLN A 303 -0.05 6.07 36.96
C GLN A 303 -1.13 5.17 37.56
N SER A 304 -1.21 3.91 37.15
CA SER A 304 -2.09 2.94 37.80
C SER A 304 -1.76 2.78 39.29
N GLY A 305 -2.80 2.65 40.11
CA GLY A 305 -2.72 2.58 41.56
C GLY A 305 -2.47 3.93 42.24
N LEU A 306 -2.37 5.04 41.49
CA LEU A 306 -2.19 6.36 42.07
C LEU A 306 -3.40 6.74 42.93
N LYS A 307 -3.13 7.24 44.14
CA LYS A 307 -4.19 7.68 45.07
C LYS A 307 -4.72 9.06 44.68
N VAL A 308 -6.04 9.17 44.58
CA VAL A 308 -6.76 10.44 44.38
C VAL A 308 -7.62 10.72 45.59
N THR A 309 -7.50 11.90 46.18
CA THR A 309 -8.24 12.30 47.38
C THR A 309 -9.14 13.48 47.08
N CYS A 310 -10.45 13.32 47.23
CA CYS A 310 -11.39 14.43 47.20
C CYS A 310 -11.40 15.12 48.57
N ARG A 311 -11.04 16.40 48.61
CA ARG A 311 -11.07 17.20 49.84
C ARG A 311 -12.49 17.70 50.10
N SER A 312 -12.97 17.51 51.32
CA SER A 312 -14.30 17.96 51.75
C SER A 312 -14.22 18.64 53.12
N THR A 313 -15.24 19.42 53.46
CA THR A 313 -15.32 20.14 54.75
C THR A 313 -15.63 19.22 55.94
N LYS A 314 -16.06 17.97 55.68
CA LYS A 314 -16.44 17.01 56.73
C LYS A 314 -15.46 15.83 56.84
N VAL A 315 -15.26 15.07 55.77
CA VAL A 315 -14.37 13.89 55.71
C VAL A 315 -13.77 13.82 54.32
N ASP A 316 -12.45 13.65 54.24
CA ASP A 316 -11.77 13.43 52.97
C ASP A 316 -12.00 12.00 52.47
N GLU A 317 -12.31 11.87 51.18
CA GLU A 317 -12.56 10.58 50.54
C GLU A 317 -11.45 10.26 49.56
N ALA A 318 -10.82 9.10 49.68
CA ALA A 318 -9.76 8.67 48.77
C ALA A 318 -10.15 7.44 47.96
N THR A 319 -9.61 7.35 46.75
CA THR A 319 -9.71 6.21 45.85
C THR A 319 -8.37 6.00 45.13
N THR A 320 -8.28 4.98 44.29
CA THR A 320 -7.14 4.70 43.43
C THR A 320 -7.53 4.77 41.95
N VAL A 321 -6.55 5.17 41.14
CA VAL A 321 -6.64 5.08 39.68
C VAL A 321 -6.49 3.62 39.28
N GLY A 322 -7.41 3.13 38.48
CA GLY A 322 -7.40 1.77 37.97
C GLY A 322 -6.35 1.52 36.90
N GLU A 323 -6.56 0.47 36.11
CA GLU A 323 -5.59 0.05 35.10
C GLU A 323 -5.57 0.99 33.90
N LEU A 324 -4.41 1.64 33.67
CA LEU A 324 -4.16 2.53 32.55
C LEU A 324 -3.46 1.77 31.41
N PRO A 325 -3.60 2.24 30.15
CA PRO A 325 -2.86 1.66 29.04
C PRO A 325 -1.34 1.79 29.26
N ARG A 326 -0.59 0.78 28.81
CA ARG A 326 0.89 0.82 28.84
C ARG A 326 1.40 1.81 27.80
N VAL A 327 2.43 2.57 28.16
CA VAL A 327 3.18 3.36 27.19
C VAL A 327 4.06 2.43 26.37
N GLU A 328 3.96 2.50 25.04
CA GLU A 328 4.91 1.80 24.17
C GLU A 328 6.30 2.43 24.29
N LEU A 329 7.30 1.61 24.61
CA LEU A 329 8.71 2.00 24.57
C LEU A 329 9.28 1.81 23.16
N ALA A 330 10.45 2.40 22.92
CA ALA A 330 11.17 2.31 21.65
C ALA A 330 12.67 2.49 21.87
N HIS A 331 13.48 1.91 21.00
CA HIS A 331 14.88 2.33 20.87
C HIS A 331 14.95 3.67 20.15
N ARG A 332 15.72 4.60 20.68
CA ARG A 332 16.02 5.87 20.01
C ARG A 332 17.30 5.70 19.21
N VAL A 333 17.15 5.49 17.90
CA VAL A 333 18.24 5.14 17.00
C VAL A 333 18.77 6.38 16.27
N GLY A 334 20.07 6.60 16.33
CA GLY A 334 20.82 7.67 15.68
C GLY A 334 21.71 7.17 14.54
N ARG A 335 22.29 8.13 13.80
CA ARG A 335 23.26 7.82 12.74
C ARG A 335 24.59 7.41 13.37
N GLY A 336 25.15 6.29 12.92
CA GLY A 336 26.35 5.67 13.47
C GLY A 336 26.06 4.69 14.62
N ASP A 337 24.83 4.62 15.10
CA ASP A 337 24.43 3.64 16.11
C ASP A 337 24.38 2.24 15.49
N THR A 338 24.47 1.21 16.34
CA THR A 338 24.43 -0.19 15.93
C THR A 338 23.10 -0.81 16.33
N VAL A 339 22.38 -1.38 15.37
CA VAL A 339 21.19 -2.22 15.62
C VAL A 339 21.61 -3.68 15.50
N VAL A 340 21.34 -4.47 16.53
CA VAL A 340 21.62 -5.90 16.58
C VAL A 340 20.29 -6.64 16.56
N LEU A 341 20.00 -7.30 15.44
CA LEU A 341 18.87 -8.21 15.34
C LEU A 341 19.20 -9.51 16.03
N THR A 342 18.36 -9.95 16.97
CA THR A 342 18.55 -11.20 17.71
C THR A 342 17.55 -12.25 17.28
N ARG A 343 17.98 -13.52 17.21
CA ARG A 343 17.08 -14.64 16.94
C ARG A 343 16.06 -14.86 18.07
N SER A 344 16.45 -14.52 19.30
CA SER A 344 15.55 -14.51 20.46
C SER A 344 14.50 -13.41 20.30
N LEU A 345 13.23 -13.76 20.59
CA LEU A 345 12.10 -12.83 20.70
C LEU A 345 11.82 -12.46 22.17
N ALA A 346 12.81 -12.60 23.07
CA ALA A 346 12.70 -12.04 24.40
C ALA A 346 12.56 -10.51 24.32
N PRO A 347 11.67 -9.87 25.11
CA PRO A 347 11.51 -8.42 25.10
C PRO A 347 12.83 -7.71 25.38
N ALA A 348 13.26 -6.83 24.48
CA ALA A 348 14.49 -6.08 24.65
C ALA A 348 14.26 -4.79 25.47
N PRO A 349 15.19 -4.40 26.36
CA PRO A 349 15.10 -3.12 27.06
C PRO A 349 15.31 -1.96 26.08
N PRO A 350 14.56 -0.85 26.18
CA PRO A 350 14.74 0.29 25.29
C PRO A 350 16.08 0.98 25.54
N THR A 351 16.68 1.51 24.46
CA THR A 351 17.96 2.24 24.52
C THR A 351 17.86 3.61 23.86
N GLY A 352 18.77 4.52 24.23
CA GLY A 352 18.92 5.88 23.75
C GLY A 352 19.94 6.02 22.62
N LEU A 353 20.13 7.26 22.15
CA LEU A 353 21.09 7.60 21.08
C LEU A 353 22.54 7.26 21.48
N GLY A 354 23.31 6.73 20.55
CA GLY A 354 24.73 6.38 20.76
C GLY A 354 24.95 5.03 21.45
N GLU A 355 23.87 4.28 21.71
CA GLU A 355 23.93 2.95 22.31
C GLU A 355 23.82 1.84 21.24
N THR A 356 24.11 0.60 21.64
CA THR A 356 23.78 -0.58 20.83
C THR A 356 22.33 -1.00 21.10
N HIS A 357 21.53 -1.15 20.04
CA HIS A 357 20.11 -1.47 20.12
C HIS A 357 19.88 -2.94 19.80
N PHE A 358 19.60 -3.76 20.81
CA PHE A 358 19.21 -5.16 20.60
C PHE A 358 17.71 -5.26 20.39
N ILE A 359 17.27 -5.94 19.33
CA ILE A 359 15.85 -6.18 19.09
C ILE A 359 15.63 -7.51 18.36
N GLY A 360 14.58 -8.25 18.70
CA GLY A 360 14.29 -9.51 18.04
C GLY A 360 14.01 -9.37 16.54
N CYS A 361 14.28 -10.40 15.76
CA CYS A 361 13.82 -10.54 14.38
C CYS A 361 12.83 -11.72 14.33
N THR A 362 11.62 -11.50 13.81
CA THR A 362 10.59 -12.55 13.76
C THR A 362 10.90 -13.68 12.78
N LEU A 363 11.93 -13.54 11.95
CA LEU A 363 12.32 -14.52 10.96
C LEU A 363 13.70 -15.10 11.26
N ALA A 364 13.73 -16.38 11.62
CA ALA A 364 14.96 -17.08 11.99
C ALA A 364 15.85 -17.40 10.77
N GLU A 365 15.24 -17.57 9.60
CA GLU A 365 15.89 -17.86 8.33
C GLU A 365 16.80 -16.72 7.88
N ALA A 366 16.50 -15.48 8.29
CA ALA A 366 17.34 -14.32 7.99
C ALA A 366 18.79 -14.50 8.47
N PHE A 367 19.01 -15.18 9.60
CA PHE A 367 20.34 -15.39 10.18
C PHE A 367 21.22 -16.35 9.36
N GLY A 368 20.62 -17.13 8.44
CA GLY A 368 21.35 -17.99 7.51
C GLY A 368 21.49 -17.40 6.10
N ALA A 369 20.70 -16.38 5.76
CA ALA A 369 20.62 -15.82 4.41
C ALA A 369 21.30 -14.45 4.26
N VAL A 370 21.34 -13.65 5.32
CA VAL A 370 21.94 -12.31 5.31
C VAL A 370 23.45 -12.40 5.30
N LEU A 371 24.10 -11.55 4.50
CA LEU A 371 25.55 -11.45 4.38
C LEU A 371 26.05 -10.06 4.79
N PRO A 372 27.29 -9.95 5.32
CA PRO A 372 27.94 -8.66 5.54
C PRO A 372 28.00 -7.81 4.25
N GLY A 373 27.83 -6.50 4.41
CA GLY A 373 27.77 -5.52 3.32
C GLY A 373 26.38 -5.30 2.72
N GLN A 374 25.40 -6.15 3.05
CA GLN A 374 24.02 -6.01 2.57
C GLN A 374 23.25 -4.90 3.30
N ARG A 375 22.27 -4.32 2.61
CA ARG A 375 21.39 -3.27 3.17
C ARG A 375 20.36 -3.87 4.10
N VAL A 376 20.02 -3.11 5.15
CA VAL A 376 18.90 -3.40 6.03
C VAL A 376 18.12 -2.13 6.33
N TRP A 377 16.79 -2.25 6.34
CA TRP A 377 15.89 -1.14 6.64
C TRP A 377 14.86 -1.53 7.69
N PHE A 378 14.45 -0.54 8.48
CA PHE A 378 13.46 -0.67 9.54
C PHE A 378 12.37 0.40 9.46
N ASP A 379 11.18 0.05 9.96
CA ASP A 379 10.02 0.95 10.11
C ASP A 379 9.65 1.70 8.82
N ASP A 380 9.48 0.94 7.74
CA ASP A 380 9.12 1.42 6.40
C ASP A 380 10.17 2.37 5.81
N GLY A 381 11.45 2.01 5.94
CA GLY A 381 12.59 2.75 5.39
C GLY A 381 13.03 3.97 6.21
N LYS A 382 12.50 4.19 7.42
CA LYS A 382 12.86 5.37 8.24
C LYS A 382 14.25 5.28 8.89
N ILE A 383 14.75 4.06 9.05
CA ILE A 383 16.06 3.75 9.61
C ILE A 383 16.72 2.75 8.66
N GLY A 384 17.87 3.09 8.11
CA GLY A 384 18.60 2.31 7.13
C GLY A 384 20.07 2.19 7.47
N GLY A 385 20.67 1.08 7.06
CA GLY A 385 22.06 0.79 7.35
C GLY A 385 22.61 -0.36 6.52
N PHE A 386 23.81 -0.77 6.90
CA PHE A 386 24.49 -1.91 6.30
C PHE A 386 24.82 -2.93 7.37
N VAL A 387 24.73 -4.20 7.01
CA VAL A 387 25.13 -5.31 7.86
C VAL A 387 26.65 -5.35 7.95
N ASP A 388 27.19 -5.23 9.15
CA ASP A 388 28.64 -5.27 9.39
C ASP A 388 29.12 -6.71 9.57
N ARG A 389 28.36 -7.52 10.30
CA ARG A 389 28.65 -8.94 10.56
C ARG A 389 27.37 -9.73 10.85
N VAL A 390 27.43 -11.02 10.57
CA VAL A 390 26.38 -11.99 10.88
C VAL A 390 26.99 -13.13 11.67
N ASP A 391 26.45 -13.36 12.86
CA ASP A 391 26.74 -14.49 13.73
C ASP A 391 25.56 -15.48 13.72
N ALA A 392 25.69 -16.62 14.39
CA ALA A 392 24.64 -17.64 14.42
C ALA A 392 23.27 -17.10 14.89
N ASP A 393 23.26 -16.24 15.92
CA ASP A 393 22.02 -15.74 16.53
C ASP A 393 21.87 -14.21 16.45
N GLN A 394 22.80 -13.52 15.77
CA GLN A 394 22.86 -12.06 15.75
C GLN A 394 23.23 -11.51 14.37
N ILE A 395 22.49 -10.51 13.88
CA ILE A 395 22.86 -9.71 12.70
C ILE A 395 23.17 -8.32 13.21
N TRP A 396 24.40 -7.85 12.99
CA TRP A 396 24.86 -6.54 13.42
C TRP A 396 24.82 -5.59 12.24
N ALA A 397 24.14 -4.45 12.40
CA ALA A 397 24.03 -3.44 11.36
C ALA A 397 24.32 -2.04 11.89
N THR A 398 25.14 -1.30 11.15
CA THR A 398 25.44 0.11 11.41
C THR A 398 24.46 0.99 10.67
N VAL A 399 23.84 1.92 11.41
CA VAL A 399 22.83 2.84 10.88
C VAL A 399 23.52 3.99 10.15
N THR A 400 23.25 4.12 8.86
CA THR A 400 23.82 5.18 8.01
C THR A 400 22.77 6.20 7.55
N ASP A 401 21.51 5.79 7.46
CA ASP A 401 20.38 6.61 7.03
C ASP A 401 19.32 6.70 8.13
N VAL A 402 19.11 7.90 8.65
CA VAL A 402 18.06 8.22 9.60
C VAL A 402 17.88 9.74 9.62
N ARG A 403 16.67 10.21 9.90
CA ARG A 403 16.39 11.65 10.03
C ARG A 403 17.31 12.32 11.08
N PRO A 404 17.62 13.63 10.92
CA PRO A 404 18.36 14.37 11.93
C PRO A 404 17.72 14.26 13.33
N GLY A 405 18.55 13.99 14.34
CA GLY A 405 18.11 13.76 15.72
C GLY A 405 17.57 12.35 16.01
N GLY A 406 17.62 11.43 15.04
CA GLY A 406 17.28 10.02 15.19
C GLY A 406 15.78 9.70 15.09
N ALA A 407 15.46 8.41 15.09
CA ALA A 407 14.11 7.86 14.97
C ALA A 407 13.81 6.84 16.07
N ASN A 408 12.52 6.55 16.30
CA ASN A 408 12.10 5.58 17.30
C ASN A 408 11.85 4.23 16.62
N LEU A 409 12.66 3.22 16.91
CA LEU A 409 12.42 1.84 16.51
C LEU A 409 11.57 1.13 17.57
N LYS A 410 10.34 0.79 17.19
CA LYS A 410 9.37 0.12 18.06
C LYS A 410 9.33 -1.39 17.80
N ALA A 411 8.62 -2.13 18.65
CA ALA A 411 8.22 -3.51 18.38
C ALA A 411 7.27 -3.60 17.17
N GLY A 412 7.28 -4.75 16.49
CA GLY A 412 6.37 -5.06 15.37
C GLY A 412 6.59 -4.26 14.09
N LYS A 413 7.69 -3.50 13.99
CA LYS A 413 8.04 -2.68 12.83
C LYS A 413 8.62 -3.52 11.72
N GLY A 414 8.29 -3.20 10.47
CA GLY A 414 8.79 -3.92 9.31
C GLY A 414 10.32 -3.91 9.24
N ILE A 415 10.89 -5.04 8.84
CA ILE A 415 12.31 -5.19 8.49
C ILE A 415 12.37 -5.53 7.00
N ASN A 416 13.22 -4.85 6.25
CA ASN A 416 13.47 -5.14 4.84
C ASN A 416 14.96 -5.48 4.65
N LEU A 417 15.21 -6.50 3.85
CA LEU A 417 16.54 -7.05 3.55
C LEU A 417 16.69 -7.17 2.02
N PRO A 418 16.83 -6.04 1.30
CA PRO A 418 16.62 -6.00 -0.15
C PRO A 418 17.64 -6.82 -0.95
N ASP A 419 18.82 -7.06 -0.38
CA ASP A 419 19.91 -7.76 -1.04
C ASP A 419 19.99 -9.25 -0.64
N SER A 420 19.13 -9.71 0.28
CA SER A 420 19.17 -11.06 0.82
C SER A 420 18.15 -11.96 0.12
N ASP A 421 18.61 -13.12 -0.36
CA ASP A 421 17.70 -14.15 -0.84
C ASP A 421 17.19 -14.99 0.33
N LEU A 422 16.03 -14.61 0.86
CA LEU A 422 15.42 -15.28 1.99
C LEU A 422 14.68 -16.54 1.49
N PRO A 423 14.96 -17.73 2.04
CA PRO A 423 14.31 -18.99 1.63
C PRO A 423 12.91 -19.09 2.23
N LEU A 424 12.02 -18.16 1.87
CA LEU A 424 10.66 -18.07 2.37
C LEU A 424 9.67 -18.43 1.29
N SER A 425 8.72 -19.28 1.65
CA SER A 425 7.49 -19.41 0.89
C SER A 425 6.71 -18.09 0.97
N ALA A 426 6.28 -17.55 -0.17
CA ALA A 426 5.38 -16.40 -0.18
C ALA A 426 4.02 -16.72 0.47
N LEU A 427 3.60 -17.99 0.44
CA LEU A 427 2.46 -18.50 1.22
C LEU A 427 2.92 -19.00 2.59
N THR A 428 2.50 -18.33 3.65
CA THR A 428 2.73 -18.77 5.03
C THR A 428 1.69 -19.79 5.47
N ALA A 429 1.94 -20.51 6.56
CA ALA A 429 0.95 -21.40 7.17
C ALA A 429 -0.34 -20.66 7.54
N LYS A 430 -0.23 -19.43 8.06
CA LYS A 430 -1.38 -18.57 8.34
C LYS A 430 -2.15 -18.25 7.06
N ASP A 431 -1.46 -17.92 5.96
CA ASP A 431 -2.14 -17.62 4.70
C ASP A 431 -2.91 -18.84 4.18
N ILE A 432 -2.35 -20.05 4.31
CA ILE A 432 -3.02 -21.31 3.94
C ILE A 432 -4.29 -21.55 4.76
N ASP A 433 -4.26 -21.23 6.06
CA ASP A 433 -5.42 -21.29 6.94
C ASP A 433 -6.48 -20.24 6.51
N ASP A 434 -6.05 -18.98 6.36
CA ASP A 434 -6.90 -17.85 5.94
C ASP A 434 -7.57 -18.11 4.56
N LEU A 435 -6.91 -18.83 3.65
CA LEU A 435 -7.46 -19.15 2.32
C LEU A 435 -8.81 -19.87 2.39
N SER A 436 -9.06 -20.65 3.45
CA SER A 436 -10.35 -21.31 3.66
C SER A 436 -11.50 -20.32 3.83
N PHE A 437 -11.22 -19.17 4.44
CA PHE A 437 -12.15 -18.06 4.57
C PHE A 437 -12.19 -17.23 3.28
N VAL A 438 -11.03 -16.84 2.76
CA VAL A 438 -10.90 -15.98 1.58
C VAL A 438 -11.65 -16.55 0.38
N THR A 439 -11.48 -17.84 0.09
CA THR A 439 -12.13 -18.53 -1.05
C THR A 439 -13.66 -18.51 -1.02
N ARG A 440 -14.28 -18.32 0.15
CA ARG A 440 -15.74 -18.29 0.31
C ARG A 440 -16.32 -16.88 0.26
N HIS A 441 -15.50 -15.86 0.53
CA HIS A 441 -15.97 -14.51 0.84
C HIS A 441 -15.44 -13.42 -0.11
N ALA A 442 -14.23 -13.61 -0.65
CA ALA A 442 -13.57 -12.66 -1.52
C ALA A 442 -13.96 -12.83 -2.99
N ASP A 443 -13.92 -11.72 -3.74
CA ASP A 443 -13.88 -11.75 -5.21
C ASP A 443 -12.44 -11.81 -5.73
N ILE A 444 -11.50 -11.30 -4.92
CA ILE A 444 -10.09 -11.15 -5.27
C ILE A 444 -9.23 -11.54 -4.06
N VAL A 445 -8.19 -12.34 -4.28
CA VAL A 445 -7.09 -12.54 -3.33
C VAL A 445 -5.87 -11.74 -3.79
N ASN A 446 -5.39 -10.84 -2.93
CA ASN A 446 -4.16 -10.09 -3.17
C ASN A 446 -3.00 -10.85 -2.50
N PHE A 447 -2.08 -11.34 -3.32
CA PHE A 447 -0.98 -12.22 -2.92
C PHE A 447 0.28 -11.40 -2.60
N SER A 448 0.57 -11.27 -1.30
CA SER A 448 1.68 -10.48 -0.76
C SER A 448 3.04 -11.17 -0.92
N PHE A 449 4.09 -10.38 -1.12
CA PHE A 449 5.49 -10.83 -1.18
C PHE A 449 5.76 -12.00 -2.13
N VAL A 450 5.02 -12.10 -3.24
CA VAL A 450 5.35 -13.05 -4.32
C VAL A 450 6.79 -12.82 -4.78
N ARG A 451 7.52 -13.86 -5.21
CA ARG A 451 8.90 -13.74 -5.71
C ARG A 451 9.11 -14.48 -7.02
N SER A 452 8.41 -15.58 -7.22
CA SER A 452 8.65 -16.53 -8.31
C SER A 452 7.35 -17.07 -8.93
N ALA A 453 7.46 -17.62 -10.14
CA ALA A 453 6.35 -18.32 -10.80
C ALA A 453 5.85 -19.52 -9.98
N ASP A 454 6.71 -20.16 -9.20
CA ASP A 454 6.34 -21.29 -8.33
C ASP A 454 5.47 -20.86 -7.15
N ASP A 455 5.71 -19.68 -6.58
CA ASP A 455 4.81 -19.11 -5.57
C ASP A 455 3.38 -18.95 -6.11
N VAL A 456 3.26 -18.46 -7.34
CA VAL A 456 1.95 -18.27 -8.01
C VAL A 456 1.27 -19.62 -8.25
N ARG A 457 2.02 -20.62 -8.72
CA ARG A 457 1.51 -21.98 -8.93
C ARG A 457 1.07 -22.63 -7.62
N ALA A 458 1.80 -22.40 -6.52
CA ALA A 458 1.43 -22.88 -5.20
C ALA A 458 0.08 -22.29 -4.75
N LEU A 459 -0.12 -20.97 -4.92
CA LEU A 459 -1.42 -20.35 -4.65
C LEU A 459 -2.54 -20.92 -5.53
N GLN A 460 -2.30 -21.06 -6.84
CA GLN A 460 -3.27 -21.65 -7.77
C GLN A 460 -3.67 -23.06 -7.34
N GLN A 461 -2.70 -23.88 -6.92
CA GLN A 461 -2.94 -25.23 -6.43
C GLN A 461 -3.79 -25.22 -5.14
N GLU A 462 -3.51 -24.33 -4.19
CA GLU A 462 -4.30 -24.20 -2.96
C GLU A 462 -5.75 -23.74 -3.23
N LEU A 463 -5.96 -22.87 -4.24
CA LEU A 463 -7.27 -22.44 -4.70
C LEU A 463 -8.03 -23.57 -5.41
N GLU A 464 -7.37 -24.34 -6.26
CA GLU A 464 -7.94 -25.53 -6.91
C GLU A 464 -8.39 -26.57 -5.89
N GLN A 465 -7.55 -26.88 -4.90
CA GLN A 465 -7.90 -27.83 -3.83
C GLN A 465 -9.12 -27.40 -3.01
N ARG A 466 -9.37 -26.08 -2.93
CA ARG A 466 -10.54 -25.50 -2.25
C ARG A 466 -11.74 -25.30 -3.17
N GLY A 467 -11.65 -25.69 -4.43
CA GLY A 467 -12.73 -25.55 -5.42
C GLY A 467 -13.01 -24.11 -5.84
N ALA A 468 -12.02 -23.21 -5.75
CA ALA A 468 -12.13 -21.80 -6.11
C ALA A 468 -11.11 -21.34 -7.18
N PRO A 469 -10.87 -22.09 -8.28
CA PRO A 469 -9.92 -21.70 -9.32
C PRO A 469 -10.30 -20.39 -10.06
N GLN A 470 -11.57 -19.97 -9.96
CA GLN A 470 -12.10 -18.75 -10.56
C GLN A 470 -11.84 -17.48 -9.72
N LEU A 471 -11.33 -17.61 -8.49
CA LEU A 471 -11.03 -16.46 -7.63
C LEU A 471 -9.98 -15.57 -8.30
N GLY A 472 -10.22 -14.26 -8.35
CA GLY A 472 -9.27 -13.33 -8.95
C GLY A 472 -7.96 -13.27 -8.18
N ILE A 473 -6.82 -13.43 -8.86
CA ILE A 473 -5.49 -13.34 -8.24
C ILE A 473 -4.87 -12.00 -8.58
N VAL A 474 -4.44 -11.24 -7.58
CA VAL A 474 -3.63 -10.03 -7.76
C VAL A 474 -2.26 -10.26 -7.16
N LEU A 475 -1.22 -10.22 -8.01
CA LEU A 475 0.16 -10.31 -7.54
C LEU A 475 0.61 -8.95 -7.00
N LYS A 476 1.06 -8.90 -5.74
CA LYS A 476 1.63 -7.68 -5.17
C LYS A 476 3.13 -7.64 -5.44
N ILE A 477 3.56 -6.69 -6.26
CA ILE A 477 4.98 -6.47 -6.56
C ILE A 477 5.54 -5.53 -5.48
N GLU A 478 6.25 -6.13 -4.52
CA GLU A 478 6.67 -5.48 -3.26
C GLU A 478 8.18 -5.54 -3.02
N ASN A 479 8.92 -6.29 -3.83
CA ASN A 479 10.35 -6.51 -3.67
C ASN A 479 11.07 -6.59 -5.03
N VAL A 480 12.41 -6.49 -4.99
CA VAL A 480 13.26 -6.51 -6.19
C VAL A 480 13.09 -7.81 -6.98
N THR A 481 13.07 -8.96 -6.30
CA THR A 481 12.96 -10.28 -6.94
C THR A 481 11.67 -10.44 -7.75
N ALA A 482 10.53 -9.99 -7.21
CA ALA A 482 9.26 -9.96 -7.92
C ALA A 482 9.31 -9.08 -9.17
N PHE A 483 9.94 -7.91 -9.05
CA PHE A 483 10.10 -7.01 -10.19
C PHE A 483 10.97 -7.64 -11.28
N GLU A 484 12.12 -8.21 -10.94
CA GLU A 484 13.02 -8.88 -11.89
C GLU A 484 12.37 -10.11 -12.56
N ASN A 485 11.53 -10.84 -11.81
CA ASN A 485 10.80 -12.00 -12.32
C ASN A 485 9.43 -11.65 -12.93
N LEU A 486 9.08 -10.37 -13.06
CA LEU A 486 7.72 -9.92 -13.43
C LEU A 486 7.15 -10.60 -14.68
N PRO A 487 7.90 -10.78 -15.80
CA PRO A 487 7.36 -11.47 -16.97
C PRO A 487 6.92 -12.91 -16.68
N THR A 488 7.73 -13.66 -15.93
CA THR A 488 7.42 -15.06 -15.57
C THR A 488 6.28 -15.15 -14.56
N LEU A 489 6.19 -14.18 -13.65
CA LEU A 489 5.06 -14.04 -12.72
C LEU A 489 3.75 -13.78 -13.46
N LEU A 490 3.76 -12.89 -14.45
CA LEU A 490 2.59 -12.60 -15.30
C LEU A 490 2.16 -13.85 -16.08
N LEU A 491 3.10 -14.56 -16.72
CA LEU A 491 2.81 -15.82 -17.41
C LEU A 491 2.20 -16.87 -16.48
N ALA A 492 2.72 -17.00 -15.25
CA ALA A 492 2.16 -17.91 -14.26
C ALA A 492 0.75 -17.48 -13.81
N ALA A 493 0.52 -16.19 -13.55
CA ALA A 493 -0.78 -15.67 -13.16
C ALA A 493 -1.84 -15.84 -14.26
N MET A 494 -1.45 -15.69 -15.53
CA MET A 494 -2.32 -15.88 -16.70
C MET A 494 -2.79 -17.33 -16.90
N ARG A 495 -2.29 -18.30 -16.14
CA ARG A 495 -2.87 -19.65 -16.04
C ARG A 495 -4.25 -19.62 -15.36
N SER A 496 -4.50 -18.63 -14.51
CA SER A 496 -5.82 -18.34 -13.95
C SER A 496 -6.63 -17.47 -14.90
N GLU A 497 -7.94 -17.66 -14.95
CA GLU A 497 -8.82 -16.86 -15.81
C GLU A 497 -8.83 -15.37 -15.44
N VAL A 498 -8.69 -15.06 -14.16
CA VAL A 498 -8.80 -13.69 -13.62
C VAL A 498 -7.52 -13.34 -12.87
N ALA A 499 -6.70 -12.47 -13.46
CA ALA A 499 -5.40 -12.08 -12.95
C ALA A 499 -5.19 -10.56 -12.98
N GLY A 500 -4.40 -10.04 -12.03
CA GLY A 500 -4.05 -8.63 -11.89
C GLY A 500 -2.70 -8.44 -11.21
N VAL A 501 -2.21 -7.19 -11.23
CA VAL A 501 -0.99 -6.79 -10.52
C VAL A 501 -1.28 -5.58 -9.65
N MET A 502 -0.72 -5.55 -8.45
CA MET A 502 -0.70 -4.39 -7.57
C MET A 502 0.74 -3.90 -7.41
N ILE A 503 0.96 -2.61 -7.72
CA ILE A 503 2.24 -1.94 -7.43
C ILE A 503 2.18 -1.47 -5.98
N ALA A 504 2.69 -2.29 -5.06
CA ALA A 504 2.67 -1.96 -3.63
C ALA A 504 3.92 -1.15 -3.26
N ARG A 505 3.85 0.14 -3.62
CA ARG A 505 4.97 1.10 -3.55
C ARG A 505 5.55 1.29 -2.15
N GLY A 506 4.76 1.08 -1.09
CA GLY A 506 5.23 1.23 0.30
C GLY A 506 6.42 0.32 0.60
N ASP A 507 6.25 -0.99 0.44
CA ASP A 507 7.34 -1.96 0.65
C ASP A 507 8.35 -1.91 -0.52
N LEU A 508 7.87 -1.76 -1.77
CA LEU A 508 8.75 -1.72 -2.95
C LEU A 508 9.76 -0.56 -2.91
N ALA A 509 9.37 0.62 -2.44
CA ALA A 509 10.25 1.78 -2.34
C ALA A 509 11.42 1.56 -1.37
N VAL A 510 11.20 0.79 -0.31
CA VAL A 510 12.25 0.42 0.65
C VAL A 510 13.26 -0.54 0.01
N GLU A 511 12.77 -1.41 -0.88
CA GLU A 511 13.57 -2.45 -1.55
C GLU A 511 14.42 -1.88 -2.70
N VAL A 512 13.78 -1.17 -3.65
CA VAL A 512 14.46 -0.63 -4.84
C VAL A 512 15.12 0.73 -4.59
N GLY A 513 14.76 1.39 -3.49
CA GLY A 513 15.14 2.76 -3.18
C GLY A 513 14.22 3.80 -3.82
N PHE A 514 14.04 4.95 -3.16
CA PHE A 514 13.14 6.02 -3.61
C PHE A 514 13.47 6.56 -5.01
N GLU A 515 14.75 6.58 -5.38
CA GLU A 515 15.21 7.09 -6.68
C GLU A 515 14.74 6.22 -7.85
N ARG A 516 14.74 4.89 -7.67
CA ARG A 516 14.35 3.92 -8.70
C ARG A 516 12.85 3.62 -8.71
N LEU A 517 12.11 3.98 -7.66
CA LEU A 517 10.68 3.68 -7.57
C LEU A 517 9.89 4.21 -8.77
N ALA A 518 10.21 5.42 -9.24
CA ALA A 518 9.54 6.02 -10.39
C ALA A 518 9.77 5.23 -11.69
N GLU A 519 11.00 4.75 -11.91
CA GLU A 519 11.38 3.90 -13.03
C GLU A 519 10.67 2.54 -12.95
N VAL A 520 10.81 1.85 -11.82
CA VAL A 520 10.24 0.51 -11.59
C VAL A 520 8.72 0.50 -11.75
N GLN A 521 8.04 1.52 -11.25
CA GLN A 521 6.59 1.66 -11.41
C GLN A 521 6.17 1.75 -12.89
N GLU A 522 6.93 2.49 -13.70
CA GLU A 522 6.69 2.58 -15.13
C GLU A 522 6.87 1.22 -15.80
N GLU A 523 7.98 0.55 -15.55
CA GLU A 523 8.27 -0.75 -16.15
C GLU A 523 7.22 -1.80 -15.79
N ILE A 524 6.73 -1.82 -14.55
CA ILE A 524 5.62 -2.69 -14.15
C ILE A 524 4.36 -2.39 -14.97
N MET A 525 3.98 -1.11 -15.10
CA MET A 525 2.81 -0.74 -15.90
C MET A 525 2.96 -1.16 -17.37
N TRP A 526 4.16 -1.07 -17.93
CA TRP A 526 4.39 -1.37 -19.34
C TRP A 526 4.32 -2.87 -19.61
N ALA A 527 4.91 -3.68 -18.74
CA ALA A 527 4.81 -5.13 -18.80
C ALA A 527 3.36 -5.61 -18.64
N CYS A 528 2.61 -5.01 -17.71
CA CYS A 528 1.19 -5.33 -17.52
C CYS A 528 0.31 -4.87 -18.70
N GLU A 529 0.60 -3.71 -19.30
CA GLU A 529 -0.07 -3.25 -20.52
C GLU A 529 0.18 -4.21 -21.70
N ALA A 530 1.40 -4.74 -21.82
CA ALA A 530 1.73 -5.76 -22.81
C ALA A 530 1.07 -7.12 -22.53
N ALA A 531 0.92 -7.49 -21.26
CA ALA A 531 0.19 -8.68 -20.86
C ALA A 531 -1.34 -8.48 -20.82
N HIS A 532 -1.84 -7.28 -21.13
CA HIS A 532 -3.25 -6.90 -20.94
C HIS A 532 -3.78 -7.22 -19.53
N VAL A 533 -2.90 -7.22 -18.54
CA VAL A 533 -3.22 -7.51 -17.13
C VAL A 533 -3.52 -6.18 -16.42
N PRO A 534 -4.68 -6.04 -15.73
CA PRO A 534 -5.04 -4.82 -15.03
C PRO A 534 -4.08 -4.52 -13.86
N VAL A 535 -3.75 -3.24 -13.69
CA VAL A 535 -2.85 -2.76 -12.64
C VAL A 535 -3.61 -1.97 -11.57
N ILE A 536 -3.27 -2.23 -10.33
CA ILE A 536 -3.69 -1.46 -9.15
C ILE A 536 -2.52 -0.59 -8.70
N TRP A 537 -2.70 0.73 -8.79
CA TRP A 537 -1.77 1.72 -8.29
C TRP A 537 -1.98 1.89 -6.79
N ALA A 538 -1.09 1.32 -5.98
CA ALA A 538 -1.33 1.18 -4.55
C ALA A 538 -0.30 1.89 -3.68
N THR A 539 -0.76 2.15 -2.45
CA THR A 539 -0.05 2.76 -1.32
C THR A 539 0.33 4.23 -1.53
N GLN A 540 0.29 5.02 -0.47
CA GLN A 540 0.70 6.43 -0.42
C GLN A 540 -0.05 7.42 -1.35
N VAL A 541 -1.08 6.99 -2.08
CA VAL A 541 -1.96 7.92 -2.82
C VAL A 541 -2.84 8.66 -1.81
N LEU A 542 -2.72 9.99 -1.76
CA LEU A 542 -3.50 10.86 -0.86
C LEU A 542 -3.46 10.41 0.62
N ASP A 543 -2.35 9.81 1.08
CA ASP A 543 -2.21 9.24 2.43
C ASP A 543 -2.29 10.31 3.52
N SER A 544 -1.68 11.47 3.29
CA SER A 544 -1.76 12.63 4.18
C SER A 544 -3.17 13.18 4.24
N LEU A 545 -3.91 13.19 3.13
CA LEU A 545 -5.32 13.59 3.13
C LEU A 545 -6.14 12.61 3.96
N ALA A 546 -6.04 11.31 3.73
CA ALA A 546 -6.76 10.30 4.50
C ALA A 546 -6.45 10.38 6.02
N ARG A 547 -5.20 10.68 6.39
CA ARG A 547 -4.75 10.77 7.79
C ARG A 547 -5.04 12.11 8.47
N THR A 548 -4.84 13.23 7.78
CA THR A 548 -4.77 14.59 8.37
C THR A 548 -5.80 15.57 7.82
N GLY A 549 -6.55 15.19 6.78
CA GLY A 549 -7.55 16.05 6.13
C GLY A 549 -6.97 17.04 5.12
N GLN A 550 -5.65 17.04 4.90
CA GLN A 550 -5.00 17.92 3.92
C GLN A 550 -4.04 17.14 3.01
N PRO A 551 -4.19 17.21 1.68
CA PRO A 551 -3.23 16.63 0.76
C PRO A 551 -2.02 17.54 0.57
N SER A 552 -0.87 16.95 0.30
CA SER A 552 0.28 17.63 -0.27
C SER A 552 0.11 17.83 -1.78
N ARG A 553 0.87 18.77 -2.37
CA ARG A 553 0.89 18.96 -3.83
C ARG A 553 1.38 17.72 -4.57
N ALA A 554 2.38 17.03 -4.00
CA ALA A 554 2.94 15.82 -4.57
C ALA A 554 1.89 14.70 -4.65
N GLU A 555 1.09 14.50 -3.60
CA GLU A 555 0.02 13.50 -3.60
C GLU A 555 -1.09 13.79 -4.61
N VAL A 556 -1.41 15.07 -4.85
CA VAL A 556 -2.39 15.45 -5.89
C VAL A 556 -1.85 15.13 -7.28
N THR A 557 -0.57 15.39 -7.54
CA THR A 557 0.07 15.02 -8.81
C THR A 557 0.15 13.50 -8.97
N ASP A 558 0.49 12.77 -7.91
CA ASP A 558 0.52 11.30 -7.91
C ASP A 558 -0.88 10.71 -8.22
N ALA A 559 -1.92 11.20 -7.54
CA ALA A 559 -3.31 10.79 -7.80
C ALA A 559 -3.74 11.10 -9.25
N ALA A 560 -3.27 12.22 -9.82
CA ALA A 560 -3.55 12.56 -11.22
C ALA A 560 -2.84 11.63 -12.21
N MET A 561 -1.63 11.17 -11.89
CA MET A 561 -0.90 10.19 -12.70
C MET A 561 -1.46 8.77 -12.56
N ALA A 562 -2.04 8.44 -11.40
CA ALA A 562 -2.63 7.14 -11.11
C ALA A 562 -3.84 6.80 -12.00
N VAL A 563 -4.41 7.78 -12.74
CA VAL A 563 -5.46 7.54 -13.76
C VAL A 563 -5.02 6.58 -14.88
N ARG A 564 -3.70 6.36 -15.01
CA ARG A 564 -3.12 5.44 -15.99
C ARG A 564 -3.28 3.97 -15.60
N ALA A 565 -3.61 3.71 -14.34
CA ALA A 565 -3.92 2.38 -13.83
C ALA A 565 -5.43 2.09 -13.91
N GLU A 566 -5.76 0.81 -13.87
CA GLU A 566 -7.14 0.32 -13.90
C GLU A 566 -7.84 0.54 -12.55
N CYS A 567 -7.06 0.59 -11.47
CA CYS A 567 -7.54 0.89 -10.13
C CYS A 567 -6.51 1.69 -9.33
N VAL A 568 -7.00 2.54 -8.43
CA VAL A 568 -6.19 3.27 -7.45
C VAL A 568 -6.61 2.85 -6.05
N MET A 569 -5.65 2.48 -5.21
CA MET A 569 -5.90 2.05 -3.83
C MET A 569 -5.62 3.16 -2.82
N LEU A 570 -6.61 3.43 -1.97
CA LEU A 570 -6.47 4.29 -0.79
C LEU A 570 -6.33 3.45 0.49
N ASN A 571 -5.46 3.93 1.39
CA ASN A 571 -5.34 3.40 2.74
C ASN A 571 -6.48 3.90 3.65
N LYS A 572 -6.56 3.35 4.87
CA LYS A 572 -7.52 3.79 5.89
C LYS A 572 -7.08 5.07 6.61
N GLY A 573 -8.04 5.87 7.05
CA GLY A 573 -7.78 7.07 7.88
C GLY A 573 -9.08 7.81 8.24
N PRO A 574 -9.05 8.72 9.23
CA PRO A 574 -10.24 9.44 9.69
C PRO A 574 -10.92 10.31 8.62
N HIS A 575 -10.17 10.73 7.59
CA HIS A 575 -10.66 11.54 6.47
C HIS A 575 -10.77 10.74 5.17
N ILE A 576 -10.91 9.41 5.25
CA ILE A 576 -10.93 8.55 4.07
C ILE A 576 -12.09 8.88 3.11
N THR A 577 -13.25 9.30 3.62
CA THR A 577 -14.38 9.71 2.77
C THR A 577 -14.01 10.92 1.90
N ASP A 578 -13.28 11.88 2.47
CA ASP A 578 -12.83 13.07 1.76
C ASP A 578 -11.76 12.70 0.72
N ALA A 579 -10.85 11.78 1.08
CA ALA A 579 -9.83 11.27 0.17
C ALA A 579 -10.44 10.57 -1.05
N ILE A 580 -11.48 9.75 -0.86
CA ILE A 580 -12.21 9.10 -1.97
C ILE A 580 -12.83 10.16 -2.87
N GLY A 581 -13.55 11.15 -2.31
CA GLY A 581 -14.21 12.19 -3.10
C GLY A 581 -13.22 13.06 -3.90
N VAL A 582 -12.06 13.39 -3.30
CA VAL A 582 -10.99 14.12 -4.00
C VAL A 582 -10.39 13.27 -5.12
N LEU A 583 -10.10 11.99 -4.86
CA LEU A 583 -9.58 11.07 -5.87
C LEU A 583 -10.56 10.89 -7.04
N ASP A 584 -11.84 10.66 -6.75
CA ASP A 584 -12.91 10.53 -7.73
C ASP A 584 -12.97 11.75 -8.65
N SER A 585 -12.92 12.96 -8.08
CA SER A 585 -12.89 14.21 -8.87
C SER A 585 -11.64 14.34 -9.75
N ILE A 586 -10.47 13.95 -9.24
CA ILE A 586 -9.21 13.98 -9.98
C ILE A 586 -9.29 13.02 -11.17
N LEU A 587 -9.71 11.77 -10.94
CA LEU A 587 -9.80 10.74 -11.99
C LEU A 587 -10.79 11.16 -13.09
N ILE A 588 -11.96 11.67 -12.73
CA ILE A 588 -12.98 12.15 -13.70
C ILE A 588 -12.41 13.24 -14.62
N ARG A 589 -11.60 14.14 -14.07
CA ARG A 589 -11.00 15.24 -14.84
C ARG A 589 -9.87 14.72 -15.73
N MET A 590 -9.00 13.87 -15.19
CA MET A 590 -7.75 13.45 -15.83
C MET A 590 -7.93 12.42 -16.93
N GLN A 591 -8.95 11.54 -16.86
CA GLN A 591 -9.18 10.50 -17.87
C GLN A 591 -9.34 11.05 -19.31
N SER A 592 -9.80 12.29 -19.45
CA SER A 592 -9.96 12.95 -20.76
C SER A 592 -8.66 13.57 -21.31
N HIS A 593 -7.61 13.62 -20.50
CA HIS A 593 -6.30 14.18 -20.85
C HIS A 593 -5.22 13.12 -20.94
N GLN A 594 -5.39 12.00 -20.24
CA GLN A 594 -4.40 10.94 -20.16
C GLN A 594 -5.10 9.58 -20.24
N HIS A 595 -4.59 8.72 -21.11
CA HIS A 595 -4.97 7.32 -21.19
C HIS A 595 -3.71 6.47 -21.33
N LYS A 596 -3.40 5.62 -20.35
CA LYS A 596 -2.10 4.93 -20.26
C LYS A 596 -0.95 5.91 -20.45
N LYS A 597 -0.02 5.67 -21.38
CA LYS A 597 1.06 6.61 -21.72
C LYS A 597 0.64 7.73 -22.67
N ARG A 598 -0.57 7.67 -23.24
CA ARG A 598 -1.01 8.58 -24.30
C ARG A 598 -1.65 9.81 -23.66
N SER A 599 -1.04 10.97 -23.91
CA SER A 599 -1.74 12.24 -23.70
C SER A 599 -2.81 12.40 -24.78
N LEU A 600 -4.04 12.64 -24.35
CA LEU A 600 -5.19 12.89 -25.19
C LEU A 600 -5.40 14.40 -25.31
N LEU A 601 -5.41 14.91 -26.53
CA LEU A 601 -5.56 16.34 -26.79
C LEU A 601 -7.05 16.71 -26.86
N ARG A 602 -7.75 16.61 -25.72
CA ARG A 602 -9.12 17.13 -25.64
C ARG A 602 -9.12 18.63 -25.90
N ARG A 603 -10.19 19.16 -26.49
CA ARG A 603 -10.34 20.62 -26.68
C ARG A 603 -10.21 21.34 -25.33
N LEU A 604 -9.26 22.27 -25.24
CA LEU A 604 -9.02 23.06 -24.05
C LEU A 604 -9.96 24.27 -24.02
N ARG A 605 -10.79 24.34 -22.98
CA ARG A 605 -11.66 25.52 -22.73
C ARG A 605 -11.01 26.60 -21.88
N ALA A 606 -9.83 26.33 -21.32
CA ALA A 606 -9.12 27.24 -20.42
C ALA A 606 -8.72 28.56 -21.08
N TRP A 607 -8.54 28.56 -22.41
CA TRP A 607 -8.15 29.74 -23.19
C TRP A 607 -9.29 30.32 -24.03
N ASP A 608 -10.50 29.76 -23.95
CA ASP A 608 -11.66 30.25 -24.73
C ASP A 608 -11.94 31.74 -24.41
N ARG A 609 -11.74 32.18 -23.16
CA ARG A 609 -11.93 33.59 -22.76
C ARG A 609 -10.84 34.52 -23.25
N ALA A 610 -9.60 34.05 -23.38
CA ALA A 610 -8.46 34.89 -23.77
C ALA A 610 -8.38 35.11 -25.29
N MET A 611 -9.18 34.38 -26.07
CA MET A 611 -9.26 34.43 -27.54
C MET A 611 -10.58 35.03 -28.03
N GLN A 612 -11.38 35.60 -27.11
CA GLN A 612 -12.68 36.25 -27.40
C GLN A 612 -12.61 37.79 -27.35
N ASP A 613 -11.45 38.35 -27.01
CA ASP A 613 -11.05 39.75 -27.21
C ASP A 613 -9.99 39.81 -28.31
#